data_AF-A0A5X2MD83-F1
#
_entry.id   AF-A0A5X2MD83-F1
#
_cell.length_a   1.000
_cell.length_b   1.000
_cell.length_c   1.000
_cell.angle_alpha   90.00
_cell.angle_beta   90.00
_cell.angle_gamma   90.00
#
_symmetry.space_group_name_H-M   'P 1'
#
loop_
_entity.id
_entity.type
_entity.pdbx_description
1 polymer ?
#
loop_
_entity_poly.entity_id
_entity_poly.type
_entity_poly.pdbx_seq_one_letter_code
_entity_poly.pdbx_strand_id
1 'polypeptide(L)'
;VKEAYKKFDQAITNSSMHTHLNKMTVPLTKLCNSRTPLFRVRKSECILKQREELFHIPFKNRHLVSAQRFSVSGLPCLYLGTSIFVCWQEMGKPDFDKLYISSFISDKENSNIRILDLGYNLTSALRTKPGDLWYSFEQGLGDDYDLNNDDFMDQINDKISKLIAWPLVLACNYTKDNEHASFNKEYIIPNLLMQWISSDRNKNISGISYRSTKILNQKDSDIGINVIIPPKIENIAETNDTHCPVLKKILKVTNPVSWTVFSTLEATPNLYKSNFNFQTNNPAKGWIEDFDESLVEYYENTTFRKVELLIHQMMKYEYLR
;
A
#
# COMPACT_ATOMS: atom_id res chain seq x y z
N VAL A 1 -14.59 -7.75 22.38
CA VAL A 1 -13.56 -6.94 21.69
C VAL A 1 -12.37 -6.63 22.58
N LYS A 2 -12.53 -5.96 23.74
CA LYS A 2 -11.42 -5.61 24.64
C LYS A 2 -10.51 -6.79 25.03
N GLU A 3 -11.09 -7.93 25.42
CA GLU A 3 -10.34 -9.14 25.75
C GLU A 3 -9.56 -9.71 24.55
N ALA A 4 -10.14 -9.66 23.34
CA ALA A 4 -9.47 -10.11 22.14
C ALA A 4 -8.25 -9.22 21.82
N TYR A 5 -8.41 -7.90 21.95
CA TYR A 5 -7.29 -6.97 21.81
C TYR A 5 -6.19 -7.21 22.85
N LYS A 6 -6.56 -7.40 24.12
CA LYS A 6 -5.59 -7.69 25.19
C LYS A 6 -4.78 -8.95 24.89
N LYS A 7 -5.44 -10.03 24.44
CA LYS A 7 -4.75 -11.27 24.04
C LYS A 7 -3.82 -11.04 22.84
N PHE A 8 -4.26 -10.30 21.84
CA PHE A 8 -3.46 -9.96 20.66
C PHE A 8 -2.22 -9.12 21.02
N ASP A 9 -2.42 -8.08 21.83
CA ASP A 9 -1.35 -7.20 22.33
C ASP A 9 -0.31 -7.98 23.14
N GLN A 10 -0.77 -8.89 24.03
CA GLN A 10 0.12 -9.78 24.79
C GLN A 10 0.89 -10.74 23.88
N ALA A 11 0.25 -11.31 22.86
CA ALA A 11 0.93 -12.21 21.93
C ALA A 11 2.06 -11.52 21.15
N ILE A 12 1.87 -10.26 20.76
CA ILE A 12 2.89 -9.48 20.06
C ILE A 12 3.97 -8.97 21.02
N THR A 13 3.58 -8.44 22.18
CA THR A 13 4.47 -7.71 23.09
C THR A 13 5.27 -8.64 24.01
N ASN A 14 4.69 -9.78 24.43
CA ASN A 14 5.38 -10.74 25.31
C ASN A 14 6.31 -11.68 24.53
N SER A 15 6.34 -11.57 23.19
CA SER A 15 7.22 -12.35 22.32
C SER A 15 8.20 -11.43 21.58
N SER A 16 9.17 -12.01 20.86
CA SER A 16 10.03 -11.25 19.97
C SER A 16 9.29 -10.70 18.73
N MET A 17 7.99 -10.98 18.57
CA MET A 17 7.19 -10.56 17.42
C MET A 17 7.21 -9.04 17.25
N HIS A 18 7.12 -8.26 18.33
CA HIS A 18 7.25 -6.80 18.25
C HIS A 18 8.55 -6.37 17.53
N THR A 19 9.68 -6.99 17.87
CA THR A 19 10.97 -6.72 17.22
C THR A 19 10.96 -7.12 15.74
N HIS A 20 10.41 -8.29 15.41
CA HIS A 20 10.30 -8.75 14.03
C HIS A 20 9.40 -7.84 13.19
N LEU A 21 8.25 -7.39 13.73
CA LEU A 21 7.36 -6.46 13.04
C LEU A 21 8.07 -5.12 12.76
N ASN A 22 8.86 -4.60 13.70
CA ASN A 22 9.66 -3.40 13.44
C ASN A 22 10.69 -3.62 12.33
N LYS A 23 11.37 -4.78 12.28
CA LYS A 23 12.33 -5.11 11.23
C LYS A 23 11.68 -5.23 9.84
N MET A 24 10.44 -5.71 9.77
CA MET A 24 9.67 -5.82 8.52
C MET A 24 9.16 -4.48 7.98
N THR A 25 9.34 -3.38 8.70
CA THR A 25 8.88 -2.09 8.21
C THR A 25 9.81 -1.53 7.14
N VAL A 26 9.25 -0.81 6.17
CA VAL A 26 10.00 -0.05 5.16
C VAL A 26 9.69 1.44 5.27
N PRO A 27 10.62 2.34 4.92
CA PRO A 27 10.31 3.76 4.81
C PRO A 27 9.19 4.00 3.79
N LEU A 28 8.26 4.91 4.09
CA LEU A 28 7.18 5.30 3.18
C LEU A 28 7.74 5.74 1.83
N THR A 29 8.88 6.42 1.81
CA THR A 29 9.56 6.88 0.59
C THR A 29 10.00 5.75 -0.34
N LYS A 30 10.10 4.50 0.15
CA LYS A 30 10.34 3.32 -0.70
C LYS A 30 9.08 2.92 -1.49
N LEU A 31 7.90 3.15 -0.92
CA LEU A 31 6.59 2.81 -1.52
C LEU A 31 5.96 4.00 -2.28
N CYS A 32 6.14 5.21 -1.76
CA CYS A 32 5.48 6.44 -2.20
C CYS A 32 6.51 7.55 -2.38
N ASN A 33 6.88 7.83 -3.63
CA ASN A 33 7.84 8.88 -3.99
C ASN A 33 7.53 9.44 -5.38
N SER A 34 8.35 10.37 -5.87
CA SER A 34 8.17 10.99 -7.19
C SER A 34 8.31 10.04 -8.38
N ARG A 35 8.75 8.80 -8.20
CA ARG A 35 8.80 7.76 -9.25
C ARG A 35 7.70 6.72 -9.07
N THR A 36 7.33 6.43 -7.84
CA THR A 36 6.29 5.47 -7.47
C THR A 36 5.17 6.20 -6.71
N PRO A 37 4.32 6.98 -7.41
CA PRO A 37 3.16 7.59 -6.78
C PRO A 37 2.17 6.53 -6.33
N LEU A 38 1.42 6.83 -5.28
CA LEU A 38 0.26 6.05 -4.86
C LEU A 38 -1.03 6.77 -5.27
N PHE A 39 -2.11 6.02 -5.42
CA PHE A 39 -3.38 6.54 -5.91
C PHE A 39 -4.48 6.35 -4.88
N ARG A 40 -5.48 7.20 -4.97
CA ARG A 40 -6.78 6.95 -4.35
C ARG A 40 -7.87 7.23 -5.36
N VAL A 41 -8.87 6.37 -5.34
CA VAL A 41 -10.06 6.48 -6.17
C VAL A 41 -11.28 6.66 -5.26
N ARG A 42 -12.22 7.49 -5.70
CA ARG A 42 -13.49 7.72 -5.02
C ARG A 42 -14.61 7.82 -6.05
N LYS A 43 -15.73 7.14 -5.77
CA LYS A 43 -16.99 7.34 -6.48
C LYS A 43 -17.69 8.57 -5.91
N SER A 44 -18.16 9.47 -6.76
CA SER A 44 -18.91 10.66 -6.34
C SER A 44 -19.97 11.04 -7.37
N GLU A 45 -21.18 11.32 -6.87
CA GLU A 45 -22.26 11.89 -7.67
C GLU A 45 -22.03 13.39 -7.96
N CYS A 46 -21.27 14.06 -7.08
CA CYS A 46 -20.91 15.47 -7.23
C CYS A 46 -19.51 15.62 -7.81
N ILE A 47 -19.28 16.73 -8.51
CA ILE A 47 -17.95 17.09 -9.02
C ILE A 47 -17.01 17.38 -7.85
N LEU A 48 -15.92 16.62 -7.76
CA LEU A 48 -14.84 16.87 -6.80
C LEU A 48 -13.79 17.77 -7.45
N LYS A 49 -13.35 18.81 -6.73
CA LYS A 49 -12.38 19.80 -7.23
C LYS A 49 -11.21 20.01 -6.28
N GLN A 50 -11.39 19.75 -4.99
CA GLN A 50 -10.44 20.08 -3.95
C GLN A 50 -9.71 18.81 -3.46
N ARG A 51 -8.42 18.93 -3.14
CA ARG A 51 -7.55 17.80 -2.75
C ARG A 51 -8.07 17.09 -1.50
N GLU A 52 -8.65 17.87 -0.59
CA GLU A 52 -9.25 17.45 0.67
C GLU A 52 -10.34 16.38 0.45
N GLU A 53 -11.05 16.44 -0.68
CA GLU A 53 -12.16 15.54 -0.99
C GLU A 53 -11.72 14.11 -1.31
N LEU A 54 -10.46 13.93 -1.72
CA LEU A 54 -9.81 12.62 -1.90
C LEU A 54 -8.75 12.33 -0.82
N PHE A 55 -8.60 13.20 0.18
CA PHE A 55 -7.83 12.87 1.38
C PHE A 55 -8.64 11.97 2.32
N HIS A 56 -8.13 11.63 3.50
CA HIS A 56 -8.92 10.81 4.44
C HIS A 56 -10.21 11.54 4.87
N ILE A 57 -11.21 10.79 5.33
CA ILE A 57 -12.48 11.39 5.77
C ILE A 57 -12.19 12.44 6.86
N PRO A 58 -12.75 13.67 6.78
CA PRO A 58 -12.55 14.67 7.81
C PRO A 58 -12.94 14.16 9.20
N PHE A 59 -12.23 14.57 10.26
CA PHE A 59 -12.50 14.07 11.61
C PHE A 59 -13.94 14.33 12.08
N LYS A 60 -14.52 15.48 11.71
CA LYS A 60 -15.94 15.81 11.96
C LYS A 60 -16.93 14.83 11.32
N ASN A 61 -16.52 14.18 10.24
CA ASN A 61 -17.32 13.24 9.48
C ASN A 61 -16.94 11.77 9.78
N ARG A 62 -16.32 11.49 10.94
CA ARG A 62 -15.90 10.13 11.34
C ARG A 62 -17.01 9.08 11.38
N HIS A 63 -18.27 9.50 11.45
CA HIS A 63 -19.44 8.62 11.35
C HIS A 63 -19.60 7.99 9.95
N LEU A 64 -18.95 8.54 8.92
CA LEU A 64 -18.91 7.99 7.55
C LEU A 64 -17.83 6.92 7.37
N VAL A 65 -16.98 6.68 8.37
CA VAL A 65 -15.93 5.66 8.29
C VAL A 65 -16.58 4.27 8.33
N SER A 66 -16.48 3.55 7.22
CA SER A 66 -16.94 2.16 7.11
C SER A 66 -15.89 1.17 7.62
N ALA A 67 -16.35 -0.04 7.96
CA ALA A 67 -15.45 -1.14 8.31
C ALA A 67 -14.68 -1.61 7.07
N GLN A 68 -13.37 -1.51 7.12
CA GLN A 68 -12.44 -2.00 6.09
C GLN A 68 -11.56 -3.09 6.70
N ARG A 69 -10.71 -3.72 5.88
CA ARG A 69 -9.79 -4.76 6.35
C ARG A 69 -8.90 -4.26 7.49
N PHE A 70 -8.22 -3.15 7.27
CA PHE A 70 -7.34 -2.55 8.27
C PHE A 70 -7.91 -1.23 8.77
N SER A 71 -8.92 -1.31 9.65
CA SER A 71 -9.64 -0.16 10.18
C SER A 71 -9.77 -0.20 11.70
N VAL A 72 -9.98 0.98 12.27
CA VAL A 72 -10.45 1.14 13.66
C VAL A 72 -11.75 1.94 13.59
N SER A 73 -12.76 1.51 14.33
CA SER A 73 -14.08 2.14 14.30
C SER A 73 -14.00 3.65 14.59
N GLY A 74 -14.48 4.45 13.64
CA GLY A 74 -14.46 5.91 13.72
C GLY A 74 -13.08 6.56 13.56
N LEU A 75 -12.04 5.81 13.17
CA LEU A 75 -10.72 6.35 12.82
C LEU A 75 -10.62 6.50 11.30
N PRO A 76 -10.52 7.73 10.75
CA PRO A 76 -10.47 7.93 9.31
C PRO A 76 -9.07 7.66 8.75
N CYS A 77 -8.70 6.39 8.59
CA CYS A 77 -7.45 6.01 7.95
C CYS A 77 -7.39 6.48 6.49
N LEU A 78 -6.18 6.83 6.03
CA LEU A 78 -5.90 7.11 4.62
C LEU A 78 -5.59 5.79 3.91
N TYR A 79 -6.36 5.44 2.88
CA TYR A 79 -6.16 4.24 2.05
C TYR A 79 -5.66 4.66 0.69
N LEU A 80 -4.50 4.14 0.30
CA LEU A 80 -3.87 4.39 -1.00
C LEU A 80 -3.55 3.05 -1.66
N GLY A 81 -3.60 2.99 -2.99
CA GLY A 81 -3.17 1.83 -3.78
C GLY A 81 -1.94 2.16 -4.60
N THR A 82 -1.14 1.15 -4.94
CA THR A 82 -0.01 1.30 -5.89
C THR A 82 -0.47 1.50 -7.33
N SER A 83 -1.74 1.20 -7.62
CA SER A 83 -2.36 1.45 -8.92
C SER A 83 -3.81 1.95 -8.79
N ILE A 84 -4.31 2.64 -9.82
CA ILE A 84 -5.73 2.95 -9.95
C ILE A 84 -6.56 1.66 -10.04
N PHE A 85 -6.01 0.62 -10.68
CA PHE A 85 -6.67 -0.68 -10.80
C PHE A 85 -6.93 -1.34 -9.44
N VAL A 86 -5.96 -1.38 -8.53
CA VAL A 86 -6.21 -1.95 -7.18
C VAL A 86 -7.22 -1.11 -6.40
N CYS A 87 -7.17 0.22 -6.50
CA CYS A 87 -8.19 1.06 -5.86
C CYS A 87 -9.60 0.77 -6.41
N TRP A 88 -9.74 0.59 -7.73
CA TRP A 88 -11.00 0.27 -8.38
C TRP A 88 -11.53 -1.12 -7.97
N GLN A 89 -10.65 -2.12 -7.89
CA GLN A 89 -10.98 -3.46 -7.38
C GLN A 89 -11.44 -3.42 -5.92
N GLU A 90 -10.71 -2.71 -5.06
CA GLU A 90 -11.05 -2.56 -3.63
C GLU A 90 -12.41 -1.91 -3.42
N MET A 91 -12.79 -0.97 -4.29
CA MET A 91 -14.11 -0.34 -4.29
C MET A 91 -15.26 -1.24 -4.79
N GLY A 92 -14.96 -2.43 -5.31
CA GLY A 92 -15.97 -3.33 -5.88
C GLY A 92 -16.35 -2.97 -7.32
N LYS A 93 -15.35 -2.59 -8.13
CA LYS A 93 -15.49 -2.36 -9.58
C LYS A 93 -16.63 -1.39 -9.96
N PRO A 94 -16.73 -0.20 -9.35
CA PRO A 94 -17.78 0.77 -9.70
C PRO A 94 -17.68 1.26 -11.15
N ASP A 95 -18.79 1.73 -11.70
CA ASP A 95 -18.84 2.38 -13.00
C ASP A 95 -17.87 3.56 -13.11
N PHE A 96 -17.22 3.66 -14.27
CA PHE A 96 -16.18 4.65 -14.54
C PHE A 96 -16.69 6.10 -14.62
N ASP A 97 -17.98 6.29 -14.91
CA ASP A 97 -18.62 7.60 -15.15
C ASP A 97 -18.49 8.56 -13.96
N LYS A 98 -18.43 8.01 -12.74
CA LYS A 98 -18.42 8.76 -11.47
C LYS A 98 -17.12 8.61 -10.67
N LEU A 99 -16.06 8.14 -11.31
CA LEU A 99 -14.77 7.95 -10.65
C LEU A 99 -13.93 9.22 -10.66
N TYR A 100 -13.40 9.54 -9.49
CA TYR A 100 -12.41 10.58 -9.29
C TYR A 100 -11.12 10.00 -8.72
N ILE A 101 -9.98 10.47 -9.23
CA ILE A 101 -8.65 10.00 -8.85
C ILE A 101 -7.81 11.16 -8.33
N SER A 102 -7.04 10.89 -7.29
CA SER A 102 -5.91 11.72 -6.87
C SER A 102 -4.66 10.85 -6.73
N SER A 103 -3.51 11.42 -7.08
CA SER A 103 -2.20 10.83 -6.91
C SER A 103 -1.49 11.46 -5.71
N PHE A 104 -0.67 10.66 -5.03
CA PHE A 104 0.01 10.97 -3.79
C PHE A 104 1.51 10.67 -3.93
N ILE A 105 2.34 11.59 -3.45
CA ILE A 105 3.80 11.39 -3.32
C ILE A 105 4.27 11.87 -1.95
N SER A 106 5.36 11.27 -1.46
CA SER A 106 6.08 11.75 -0.28
C SER A 106 7.49 12.19 -0.66
N ASP A 107 7.97 13.25 0.01
CA ASP A 107 9.34 13.75 -0.16
C ASP A 107 10.34 12.90 0.65
N LYS A 108 11.60 12.88 0.19
CA LYS A 108 12.69 12.09 0.81
C LYS A 108 12.97 12.42 2.28
N GLU A 109 12.61 13.64 2.71
CA GLU A 109 12.79 14.13 4.08
C GLU A 109 11.90 13.40 5.10
N ASN A 110 10.88 12.66 4.65
CA ASN A 110 9.96 11.90 5.51
C ASN A 110 10.37 10.42 5.69
N SER A 111 11.68 10.14 5.71
CA SER A 111 12.23 8.78 5.84
C SER A 111 11.92 8.10 7.19
N ASN A 112 11.50 8.89 8.19
CA ASN A 112 11.08 8.41 9.51
C ASN A 112 9.69 7.73 9.50
N ILE A 113 8.87 7.92 8.47
CA ILE A 113 7.56 7.28 8.37
C ILE A 113 7.76 5.83 7.95
N ARG A 114 7.54 4.90 8.88
CA ARG A 114 7.72 3.47 8.63
C ARG A 114 6.40 2.75 8.38
N ILE A 115 6.33 1.96 7.33
CA ILE A 115 5.17 1.18 6.91
C ILE A 115 5.47 -0.30 7.14
N LEU A 116 4.65 -1.00 7.91
CA LEU A 116 4.77 -2.44 8.12
C LEU A 116 4.42 -3.17 6.82
N ASP A 117 5.39 -3.88 6.25
CA ASP A 117 5.18 -4.57 4.99
C ASP A 117 4.63 -5.99 5.19
N LEU A 118 3.33 -6.14 4.95
CA LEU A 118 2.63 -7.43 4.86
C LEU A 118 2.31 -7.80 3.41
N GLY A 119 2.76 -6.99 2.44
CA GLY A 119 2.47 -7.17 1.01
C GLY A 119 3.46 -8.07 0.28
N TYR A 120 4.48 -8.58 0.97
CA TYR A 120 5.48 -9.47 0.40
C TYR A 120 4.90 -10.86 0.10
N ASN A 121 5.42 -11.50 -0.96
CA ASN A 121 5.20 -12.91 -1.23
C ASN A 121 6.30 -13.72 -0.54
N LEU A 122 5.96 -14.83 0.10
CA LEU A 122 6.92 -15.73 0.74
C LEU A 122 8.00 -16.21 -0.25
N THR A 123 7.63 -16.55 -1.48
CA THR A 123 8.59 -16.96 -2.51
C THR A 123 9.60 -15.85 -2.79
N SER A 124 9.14 -14.61 -2.95
CA SER A 124 9.99 -13.46 -3.26
C SER A 124 10.81 -13.01 -2.04
N ALA A 125 10.24 -13.11 -0.83
CA ALA A 125 10.93 -12.80 0.43
C ALA A 125 12.04 -13.80 0.75
N LEU A 126 11.86 -15.07 0.38
CA LEU A 126 12.86 -16.12 0.58
C LEU A 126 13.79 -16.32 -0.61
N ARG A 127 13.55 -15.62 -1.73
CA ARG A 127 14.41 -15.70 -2.91
C ARG A 127 15.78 -15.11 -2.59
N THR A 128 16.71 -15.98 -2.27
CA THR A 128 18.15 -15.75 -2.33
C THR A 128 18.60 -16.05 -3.75
N LYS A 129 19.39 -15.18 -4.38
CA LYS A 129 20.05 -15.58 -5.64
C LYS A 129 20.99 -16.75 -5.28
N PRO A 130 21.17 -17.75 -6.16
CA PRO A 130 22.11 -18.85 -5.90
C PRO A 130 23.51 -18.37 -5.54
N GLY A 131 23.95 -17.22 -6.10
CA GLY A 131 25.20 -16.56 -5.74
C GLY A 131 25.25 -16.06 -4.30
N ASP A 132 24.14 -15.59 -3.72
CA ASP A 132 24.09 -15.11 -2.32
C ASP A 132 24.23 -16.27 -1.31
N LEU A 133 23.89 -17.50 -1.74
CA LEU A 133 24.02 -18.75 -0.98
C LEU A 133 25.37 -19.45 -1.22
N TRP A 134 25.90 -19.41 -2.45
CA TRP A 134 27.23 -19.95 -2.76
C TRP A 134 28.34 -19.11 -2.12
N TYR A 135 28.22 -17.78 -2.18
CA TYR A 135 29.11 -16.84 -1.53
C TYR A 135 29.10 -16.96 0.01
N SER A 136 27.96 -17.39 0.61
CA SER A 136 27.84 -17.60 2.05
C SER A 136 28.44 -18.92 2.54
N PHE A 137 28.61 -19.93 1.68
CA PHE A 137 29.29 -21.18 2.02
C PHE A 137 30.82 -21.12 1.80
N GLU A 138 31.31 -20.40 0.80
CA GLU A 138 32.77 -20.26 0.55
C GLU A 138 33.47 -19.27 1.50
N GLN A 139 32.81 -18.20 1.94
CA GLN A 139 33.39 -17.23 2.90
C GLN A 139 33.45 -17.71 4.36
N GLY A 140 33.01 -18.93 4.65
CA GLY A 140 33.31 -19.60 5.92
C GLY A 140 34.76 -20.08 6.05
N LEU A 141 35.58 -19.90 5.00
CA LEU A 141 36.94 -20.45 4.89
C LEU A 141 38.01 -19.47 4.38
N GLY A 142 37.70 -18.18 4.19
CA GLY A 142 38.65 -17.21 3.64
C GLY A 142 38.60 -15.86 4.36
N ASP A 143 39.72 -15.47 4.95
CA ASP A 143 39.93 -14.17 5.57
C ASP A 143 39.89 -13.04 4.53
N ASP A 144 39.22 -11.95 4.91
CA ASP A 144 39.46 -10.57 4.47
C ASP A 144 38.85 -10.06 3.14
N TYR A 145 37.52 -9.97 3.09
CA TYR A 145 36.83 -8.96 2.25
C TYR A 145 35.74 -8.22 3.04
N ASP A 146 35.96 -6.92 3.20
CA ASP A 146 35.16 -5.93 3.95
C ASP A 146 33.77 -5.66 3.32
N LEU A 147 32.90 -6.65 3.30
CA LEU A 147 31.45 -6.41 3.29
C LEU A 147 31.05 -6.18 4.75
N ASN A 148 30.50 -5.01 5.06
CA ASN A 148 30.00 -4.70 6.41
C ASN A 148 29.10 -5.85 6.88
N ASN A 149 29.60 -6.66 7.82
CA ASN A 149 28.90 -7.83 8.39
C ASN A 149 27.48 -7.48 8.86
N ASP A 150 27.27 -6.21 9.24
CA ASP A 150 25.99 -5.66 9.66
C ASP A 150 24.92 -5.67 8.55
N ASP A 151 25.26 -5.31 7.30
CA ASP A 151 24.27 -5.26 6.19
C ASP A 151 23.80 -6.67 5.80
N PHE A 152 24.71 -7.64 5.84
CA PHE A 152 24.39 -9.04 5.60
C PHE A 152 23.48 -9.62 6.69
N MET A 153 23.82 -9.38 7.96
CA MET A 153 23.00 -9.81 9.09
C MET A 153 21.63 -9.14 9.10
N ASP A 154 21.52 -7.89 8.69
CA ASP A 154 20.24 -7.19 8.55
C ASP A 154 19.35 -7.80 7.45
N GLN A 155 19.94 -8.19 6.31
CA GLN A 155 19.20 -8.90 5.25
C GLN A 155 18.69 -10.27 5.70
N ILE A 156 19.49 -11.04 6.44
CA ILE A 156 19.05 -12.31 7.04
C ILE A 156 17.95 -12.07 8.07
N ASN A 157 18.13 -11.07 8.93
CA ASN A 157 17.18 -10.70 9.96
C ASN A 157 15.81 -10.29 9.40
N ASP A 158 15.76 -9.57 8.28
CA ASP A 158 14.52 -9.23 7.57
C ASP A 158 13.79 -10.50 7.09
N LYS A 159 14.51 -11.43 6.45
CA LYS A 159 13.95 -12.70 5.95
C LYS A 159 13.41 -13.57 7.09
N ILE A 160 14.16 -13.68 8.19
CA ILE A 160 13.72 -14.40 9.39
C ILE A 160 12.48 -13.73 9.99
N SER A 161 12.45 -12.40 10.06
CA SER A 161 11.31 -11.66 10.60
C SER A 161 10.05 -11.89 9.76
N LYS A 162 10.17 -11.89 8.43
CA LYS A 162 9.09 -12.23 7.50
C LYS A 162 8.60 -13.68 7.72
N LEU A 163 9.50 -14.64 7.85
CA LEU A 163 9.13 -16.03 8.16
C LEU A 163 8.35 -16.16 9.47
N ILE A 164 8.85 -15.54 10.54
CA ILE A 164 8.23 -15.58 11.87
C ILE A 164 6.85 -14.92 11.84
N ALA A 165 6.69 -13.81 11.12
CA ALA A 165 5.43 -13.10 10.99
C ALA A 165 4.45 -13.70 9.97
N TRP A 166 4.86 -14.72 9.21
CA TRP A 166 4.02 -15.29 8.15
C TRP A 166 2.64 -15.78 8.62
N PRO A 167 2.49 -16.43 9.80
CA PRO A 167 1.16 -16.77 10.31
C PRO A 167 0.25 -15.54 10.51
N LEU A 168 0.81 -14.41 10.94
CA LEU A 168 0.07 -13.15 11.05
C LEU A 168 -0.29 -12.59 9.67
N VAL A 169 0.63 -12.64 8.70
CA VAL A 169 0.36 -12.22 7.32
C VAL A 169 -0.76 -13.05 6.70
N LEU A 170 -0.75 -14.37 6.87
CA LEU A 170 -1.83 -15.25 6.42
C LEU A 170 -3.16 -14.91 7.10
N ALA A 171 -3.14 -14.70 8.42
CA ALA A 171 -4.33 -14.31 9.17
C ALA A 171 -4.93 -12.97 8.71
N CYS A 172 -4.12 -12.13 8.06
CA CYS A 172 -4.55 -10.85 7.50
C CYS A 172 -4.96 -10.89 6.03
N ASN A 173 -4.81 -12.02 5.33
CA ASN A 173 -5.01 -12.14 3.89
C ASN A 173 -6.15 -13.10 3.49
N TYR A 174 -7.12 -13.33 4.37
CA TYR A 174 -8.32 -14.08 4.00
C TYR A 174 -9.21 -13.29 3.02
N THR A 175 -9.63 -13.95 1.95
CA THR A 175 -10.66 -13.42 1.04
C THR A 175 -12.01 -13.43 1.74
N LYS A 176 -12.77 -12.36 1.53
CA LYS A 176 -14.11 -12.20 2.08
C LYS A 176 -15.05 -13.26 1.52
N ASP A 177 -15.69 -14.01 2.40
CA ASP A 177 -16.67 -15.04 2.02
C ASP A 177 -18.01 -14.42 1.56
N ASN A 178 -18.48 -13.39 2.29
CA ASN A 178 -19.78 -12.75 2.05
C ASN A 178 -19.65 -11.27 1.66
N GLU A 179 -19.85 -10.93 0.38
CA GLU A 179 -19.56 -9.59 -0.15
C GLU A 179 -20.38 -8.46 0.49
N HIS A 180 -21.62 -8.73 0.90
CA HIS A 180 -22.52 -7.71 1.46
C HIS A 180 -22.67 -7.79 2.99
N ALA A 181 -21.88 -8.61 3.67
CA ALA A 181 -21.95 -8.73 5.12
C ALA A 181 -21.49 -7.43 5.81
N SER A 182 -22.26 -7.00 6.81
CA SER A 182 -21.95 -5.87 7.69
C SER A 182 -20.79 -6.18 8.65
N PHE A 183 -20.57 -7.47 8.95
CA PHE A 183 -19.48 -7.97 9.75
C PHE A 183 -18.70 -9.05 8.99
N ASN A 184 -17.37 -8.88 8.94
CA ASN A 184 -16.47 -9.77 8.22
C ASN A 184 -15.49 -10.38 9.21
N LYS A 185 -15.63 -11.69 9.44
CA LYS A 185 -14.77 -12.45 10.37
C LYS A 185 -13.30 -12.38 9.94
N GLU A 186 -13.05 -12.28 8.64
CA GLU A 186 -11.74 -12.14 8.00
C GLU A 186 -11.02 -10.85 8.43
N TYR A 187 -11.76 -9.83 8.86
CA TYR A 187 -11.19 -8.53 9.25
C TYR A 187 -10.85 -8.46 10.74
N ILE A 188 -11.11 -9.51 11.54
CA ILE A 188 -10.85 -9.49 12.98
C ILE A 188 -9.37 -9.24 13.27
N ILE A 189 -8.46 -10.07 12.73
CA ILE A 189 -7.02 -9.95 13.00
C ILE A 189 -6.42 -8.68 12.36
N PRO A 190 -6.70 -8.35 11.08
CA PRO A 190 -6.34 -7.06 10.49
C PRO A 190 -6.75 -5.82 11.29
N ASN A 191 -7.98 -5.77 11.80
CA ASN A 191 -8.47 -4.64 12.60
C ASN A 191 -7.77 -4.58 13.96
N LEU A 192 -7.49 -5.73 14.60
CA LEU A 192 -6.70 -5.78 15.83
C LEU A 192 -5.26 -5.29 15.61
N LEU A 193 -4.64 -5.66 14.49
CA LEU A 193 -3.31 -5.18 14.12
C LEU A 193 -3.31 -3.66 13.86
N MET A 194 -4.30 -3.15 13.12
CA MET A 194 -4.44 -1.71 12.89
C MET A 194 -4.66 -0.95 14.21
N GLN A 195 -5.46 -1.49 15.13
CA GLN A 195 -5.65 -0.92 16.47
C GLN A 195 -4.35 -0.92 17.27
N TRP A 196 -3.55 -1.98 17.18
CA TRP A 196 -2.27 -2.11 17.88
C TRP A 196 -1.24 -1.10 17.38
N ILE A 197 -1.11 -0.93 16.06
CA ILE A 197 -0.23 0.08 15.43
C ILE A 197 -0.70 1.51 15.74
N SER A 198 -2.01 1.72 15.81
CA SER A 198 -2.59 3.04 16.13
C SER A 198 -2.49 3.41 17.62
N SER A 199 -1.98 2.53 18.48
CA SER A 199 -1.85 2.78 19.91
C SER A 199 -0.59 3.60 20.25
N ASP A 200 -0.64 4.34 21.36
CA ASP A 200 0.47 5.20 21.80
C ASP A 200 1.78 4.47 22.07
N ARG A 201 1.73 3.15 22.28
CA ARG A 201 2.91 2.33 22.58
C ARG A 201 3.71 1.95 21.34
N ASN A 202 3.11 2.03 20.14
CA ASN A 202 3.68 1.48 18.91
C ASN A 202 3.89 2.53 17.80
N LYS A 203 4.17 3.79 18.20
CA LYS A 203 4.30 4.95 17.29
C LYS A 203 5.40 4.84 16.23
N ASN A 204 6.32 3.87 16.39
CA ASN A 204 7.39 3.58 15.45
C ASN A 204 6.86 3.08 14.11
N ILE A 205 5.67 2.46 14.09
CA ILE A 205 5.01 2.00 12.89
C ILE A 205 3.90 3.00 12.56
N SER A 206 3.97 3.60 11.37
CA SER A 206 3.05 4.66 10.95
C SER A 206 1.94 4.16 10.03
N GLY A 207 2.04 2.93 9.50
CA GLY A 207 1.04 2.37 8.61
C GLY A 207 1.32 0.92 8.24
N ILE A 208 0.50 0.36 7.36
CA ILE A 208 0.59 -1.02 6.87
C ILE A 208 0.52 -1.02 5.34
N SER A 209 1.37 -1.80 4.68
CA SER A 209 1.14 -2.22 3.29
C SER A 209 0.69 -3.66 3.25
N TYR A 210 -0.29 -3.97 2.41
CA TYR A 210 -0.78 -5.35 2.21
C TYR A 210 -1.21 -5.58 0.77
N ARG A 211 -1.20 -6.85 0.37
CA ARG A 211 -1.59 -7.27 -0.96
C ARG A 211 -3.11 -7.44 -1.06
N SER A 212 -3.73 -6.87 -2.10
CA SER A 212 -5.15 -7.07 -2.35
C SER A 212 -5.44 -8.54 -2.60
N THR A 213 -6.50 -9.06 -1.99
CA THR A 213 -7.00 -10.43 -2.27
C THR A 213 -7.98 -10.44 -3.44
N LYS A 214 -8.30 -9.26 -4.02
CA LYS A 214 -9.24 -9.12 -5.14
C LYS A 214 -8.55 -9.19 -6.51
N ILE A 215 -7.23 -9.12 -6.54
CA ILE A 215 -6.44 -9.25 -7.77
C ILE A 215 -5.75 -10.61 -7.74
N LEU A 216 -6.08 -11.43 -8.74
CA LEU A 216 -5.51 -12.75 -8.97
C LEU A 216 -4.14 -12.63 -9.66
N ASN A 217 -3.34 -13.70 -9.65
CA ASN A 217 -2.09 -13.82 -10.40
C ASN A 217 -1.06 -12.68 -10.24
N GLN A 218 -0.97 -12.08 -9.05
CA GLN A 218 0.06 -11.07 -8.71
C GLN A 218 1.48 -11.65 -8.53
N LYS A 219 1.89 -12.60 -9.36
CA LYS A 219 3.22 -13.21 -9.27
C LYS A 219 4.26 -12.14 -9.58
N ASP A 220 4.88 -11.62 -8.52
CA ASP A 220 5.92 -10.59 -8.50
C ASP A 220 5.54 -9.19 -9.01
N SER A 221 4.24 -8.88 -9.15
CA SER A 221 3.77 -7.54 -9.51
C SER A 221 3.40 -6.71 -8.28
N ASP A 222 3.86 -5.46 -8.26
CA ASP A 222 3.58 -4.50 -7.18
C ASP A 222 2.28 -3.71 -7.41
N ILE A 223 1.53 -3.96 -8.50
CA ILE A 223 0.33 -3.18 -8.85
C ILE A 223 -0.85 -3.40 -7.88
N GLY A 224 -0.83 -4.49 -7.11
CA GLY A 224 -1.93 -4.92 -6.24
C GLY A 224 -1.72 -4.63 -4.75
N ILE A 225 -0.88 -3.65 -4.40
CA ILE A 225 -0.55 -3.33 -3.02
C ILE A 225 -1.36 -2.13 -2.54
N ASN A 226 -1.94 -2.23 -1.35
CA ASN A 226 -2.58 -1.13 -0.65
C ASN A 226 -1.68 -0.65 0.49
N VAL A 227 -1.59 0.66 0.69
CA VAL A 227 -0.87 1.34 1.79
C VAL A 227 -1.86 2.13 2.64
N ILE A 228 -1.95 1.78 3.92
CA ILE A 228 -2.92 2.34 4.86
C ILE A 228 -2.18 3.06 5.97
N ILE A 229 -2.51 4.32 6.17
CA ILE A 229 -1.87 5.18 7.16
C ILE A 229 -2.97 5.74 8.09
N PRO A 230 -3.07 5.26 9.35
CA PRO A 230 -3.97 5.85 10.33
C PRO A 230 -3.53 7.28 10.67
N PRO A 231 -4.47 8.21 10.88
CA PRO A 231 -4.14 9.54 11.35
C PRO A 231 -3.61 9.48 12.78
N LYS A 232 -2.50 10.17 13.07
CA LYS A 232 -2.04 10.38 14.44
C LYS A 232 -2.91 11.48 15.07
N ILE A 233 -3.60 11.14 16.16
CA ILE A 233 -4.61 12.00 16.82
C ILE A 233 -4.00 13.01 17.81
N GLU A 234 -2.68 13.00 17.96
CA GLU A 234 -1.97 13.96 18.80
C GLU A 234 -2.32 15.40 18.37
N ASN A 235 -2.86 16.18 19.32
CA ASN A 235 -3.16 17.61 19.18
C ASN A 235 -4.29 17.99 18.18
N ILE A 236 -5.22 17.08 17.84
CA ILE A 236 -6.39 17.43 16.98
C ILE A 236 -7.27 18.51 17.62
N ALA A 237 -7.43 18.48 18.95
CA ALA A 237 -8.27 19.45 19.67
C ALA A 237 -7.71 20.89 19.61
N GLU A 238 -6.41 21.06 19.39
CA GLU A 238 -5.74 22.36 19.41
C GLU A 238 -5.67 23.04 18.04
N THR A 239 -5.82 22.27 16.95
CA THR A 239 -5.49 22.73 15.59
C THR A 239 -6.69 23.16 14.76
N ASN A 240 -7.94 22.96 15.23
CA ASN A 240 -9.17 23.13 14.43
C ASN A 240 -9.14 22.45 13.04
N ASP A 241 -8.20 21.52 12.87
CA ASP A 241 -7.84 20.98 11.58
C ASP A 241 -8.83 19.88 11.20
N THR A 242 -9.37 19.97 10.00
CA THR A 242 -10.36 18.99 9.50
C THR A 242 -9.71 17.64 9.17
N HIS A 243 -8.39 17.64 8.91
CA HIS A 243 -7.59 16.49 8.49
C HIS A 243 -6.31 16.39 9.33
N CYS A 244 -5.65 15.25 9.33
CA CYS A 244 -4.48 14.96 10.15
C CYS A 244 -3.27 15.85 9.77
N PRO A 245 -2.79 16.72 10.68
CA PRO A 245 -1.67 17.64 10.38
C PRO A 245 -0.39 16.92 9.97
N VAL A 246 -0.12 15.75 10.58
CA VAL A 246 1.04 14.91 10.23
C VAL A 246 0.95 14.45 8.78
N LEU A 247 -0.21 13.95 8.35
CA LEU A 247 -0.39 13.48 6.97
C LEU A 247 -0.33 14.64 5.96
N LYS A 248 -0.87 15.81 6.32
CA LYS A 248 -0.76 17.03 5.49
C LYS A 248 0.70 17.43 5.25
N LYS A 249 1.58 17.24 6.25
CA LYS A 249 3.00 17.59 6.17
C LYS A 249 3.83 16.60 5.34
N ILE A 250 3.46 15.31 5.33
CA ILE A 250 4.29 14.26 4.70
C ILE A 250 3.84 13.89 3.27
N LEU A 251 2.61 14.22 2.87
CA LEU A 251 2.05 13.86 1.56
C LEU A 251 1.68 15.08 0.73
N LYS A 252 2.19 15.12 -0.51
CA LYS A 252 1.65 15.99 -1.56
C LYS A 252 0.63 15.20 -2.37
N VAL A 253 -0.47 15.84 -2.71
CA VAL A 253 -1.61 15.22 -3.41
C VAL A 253 -1.89 15.99 -4.69
N THR A 254 -2.45 15.38 -5.74
CA THR A 254 -3.00 16.08 -6.92
C THR A 254 -4.46 16.52 -6.70
N ASN A 255 -4.94 17.52 -7.45
CA ASN A 255 -6.37 17.78 -7.47
C ASN A 255 -7.11 16.55 -8.00
N PRO A 256 -8.36 16.32 -7.55
CA PRO A 256 -9.21 15.29 -8.11
C PRO A 256 -9.34 15.45 -9.62
N VAL A 257 -9.20 14.35 -10.37
CA VAL A 257 -9.53 14.29 -11.79
C VAL A 257 -10.64 13.28 -12.01
N SER A 258 -11.63 13.64 -12.84
CA SER A 258 -12.63 12.67 -13.30
C SER A 258 -11.97 11.69 -14.25
N TRP A 259 -12.11 10.38 -13.99
CA TRP A 259 -11.62 9.33 -14.88
C TRP A 259 -12.16 9.50 -16.30
N THR A 260 -13.47 9.70 -16.44
CA THR A 260 -14.15 9.84 -17.74
C THR A 260 -13.54 10.95 -18.57
N VAL A 261 -13.37 12.15 -17.98
CA VAL A 261 -12.83 13.31 -18.70
C VAL A 261 -11.33 13.16 -18.94
N PHE A 262 -10.58 12.62 -17.98
CA PHE A 262 -9.13 12.55 -18.10
C PHE A 262 -8.66 11.42 -19.04
N SER A 263 -9.43 10.33 -19.13
CA SER A 263 -9.14 9.20 -20.03
C SER A 263 -9.30 9.54 -21.51
N THR A 264 -10.07 10.58 -21.86
CA THR A 264 -10.23 11.04 -23.25
C THR A 264 -9.01 11.81 -23.77
N LEU A 265 -8.05 12.15 -22.91
CA LEU A 265 -6.82 12.80 -23.33
C LEU A 265 -6.05 11.89 -24.30
N GLU A 266 -5.90 12.34 -25.55
CA GLU A 266 -5.09 11.68 -26.58
C GLU A 266 -3.58 11.94 -26.42
N ALA A 267 -3.16 12.30 -25.21
CA ALA A 267 -1.74 12.49 -24.88
C ALA A 267 -1.05 11.13 -24.68
N THR A 268 0.16 11.01 -25.22
CA THR A 268 1.07 9.89 -24.94
C THR A 268 2.01 10.29 -23.80
N PRO A 269 2.03 9.59 -22.65
CA PRO A 269 2.94 9.92 -21.56
C PRO A 269 4.42 9.78 -21.97
N ASN A 270 5.29 10.64 -21.48
CA ASN A 270 6.73 10.61 -21.80
C ASN A 270 7.40 9.34 -21.24
N LEU A 271 7.02 8.95 -20.02
CA LEU A 271 7.49 7.73 -19.35
C LEU A 271 6.99 6.45 -20.05
N TYR A 272 6.01 6.57 -20.94
CA TYR A 272 5.55 5.49 -21.80
C TYR A 272 6.56 5.14 -22.91
N LYS A 273 7.63 5.92 -23.11
CA LYS A 273 8.63 5.67 -24.16
C LYS A 273 9.98 5.17 -23.64
N SER A 274 10.32 5.39 -22.37
CA SER A 274 11.68 5.13 -21.86
C SER A 274 11.97 3.67 -21.47
N ASN A 275 10.94 2.83 -21.29
CA ASN A 275 11.11 1.40 -20.98
C ASN A 275 10.69 0.45 -22.13
N PHE A 276 10.34 0.98 -23.31
CA PHE A 276 9.76 0.19 -24.38
C PHE A 276 10.78 -0.21 -25.45
N ASN A 277 11.73 -1.07 -25.06
CA ASN A 277 12.18 -2.16 -25.92
C ASN A 277 11.40 -3.42 -25.56
N PHE A 278 10.08 -3.35 -25.64
CA PHE A 278 9.32 -4.53 -26.02
C PHE A 278 9.47 -4.57 -27.55
N GLN A 279 10.31 -5.45 -28.11
CA GLN A 279 9.77 -6.74 -28.55
C GLN A 279 8.32 -6.81 -28.13
N THR A 280 7.42 -6.42 -29.02
CA THR A 280 6.11 -7.03 -29.03
C THR A 280 6.38 -8.53 -28.89
N ASN A 281 6.40 -9.05 -27.66
CA ASN A 281 5.71 -10.28 -27.45
C ASN A 281 4.34 -9.93 -28.00
N ASN A 282 4.15 -10.30 -29.27
CA ASN A 282 2.84 -10.48 -29.86
C ASN A 282 1.91 -10.92 -28.72
N PRO A 283 0.70 -10.35 -28.61
CA PRO A 283 -0.25 -10.72 -27.56
C PRO A 283 -0.09 -12.22 -27.33
N ALA A 284 0.36 -12.59 -26.12
CA ALA A 284 1.03 -13.87 -25.86
C ALA A 284 0.34 -14.96 -26.68
N LYS A 285 1.04 -15.57 -27.65
CA LYS A 285 0.50 -16.53 -28.66
C LYS A 285 -0.64 -17.38 -28.06
N GLY A 286 -1.89 -16.91 -28.13
CA GLY A 286 -2.95 -17.48 -27.30
C GLY A 286 -4.15 -16.56 -27.10
N TRP A 287 -5.26 -17.16 -26.69
CA TRP A 287 -6.51 -16.51 -26.36
C TRP A 287 -6.49 -16.09 -24.89
N ILE A 288 -7.09 -14.95 -24.56
CA ILE A 288 -7.34 -14.57 -23.16
C ILE A 288 -8.58 -15.34 -22.70
N GLU A 289 -8.40 -16.29 -21.79
CA GLU A 289 -9.51 -17.06 -21.22
C GLU A 289 -10.23 -16.27 -20.12
N ASP A 290 -9.45 -15.64 -19.23
CA ASP A 290 -9.95 -14.74 -18.19
C ASP A 290 -9.15 -13.43 -18.22
N PHE A 291 -9.84 -12.34 -18.58
CA PHE A 291 -9.22 -11.02 -18.67
C PHE A 291 -8.91 -10.43 -17.30
N ASP A 292 -9.72 -10.68 -16.27
CA ASP A 292 -9.46 -10.20 -14.91
C ASP A 292 -8.17 -10.83 -14.35
N GLU A 293 -7.93 -12.11 -14.66
CA GLU A 293 -6.69 -12.80 -14.29
C GLU A 293 -5.47 -12.35 -15.10
N SER A 294 -5.68 -12.06 -16.39
CA SER A 294 -4.62 -11.68 -17.33
C SER A 294 -4.26 -10.20 -17.25
N LEU A 295 -5.11 -9.35 -16.65
CA LEU A 295 -4.91 -7.90 -16.61
C LEU A 295 -3.58 -7.51 -15.97
N VAL A 296 -3.11 -8.26 -14.97
CA VAL A 296 -1.81 -8.02 -14.32
C VAL A 296 -0.66 -8.10 -15.32
N GLU A 297 -0.70 -9.06 -16.24
CA GLU A 297 0.32 -9.24 -17.29
C GLU A 297 0.26 -8.13 -18.34
N TYR A 298 -0.97 -7.72 -18.70
CA TYR A 298 -1.20 -6.68 -19.70
C TYR A 298 -1.27 -5.26 -19.11
N TYR A 299 -0.95 -5.09 -17.82
CA TYR A 299 -1.25 -3.85 -17.09
C TYR A 299 -0.67 -2.61 -17.76
N GLU A 300 0.56 -2.71 -18.27
CA GLU A 300 1.25 -1.61 -18.93
C GLU A 300 0.53 -1.10 -20.20
N ASN A 301 -0.32 -1.94 -20.80
CA ASN A 301 -1.06 -1.63 -22.03
C ASN A 301 -2.49 -1.15 -21.73
N THR A 302 -2.86 -0.97 -20.46
CA THR A 302 -4.21 -0.57 -20.07
C THR A 302 -4.38 0.94 -19.98
N THR A 303 -5.64 1.40 -20.09
CA THR A 303 -6.00 2.79 -19.80
C THR A 303 -5.69 3.18 -18.35
N PHE A 304 -5.73 2.24 -17.40
CA PHE A 304 -5.33 2.50 -16.02
C PHE A 304 -3.89 3.03 -15.97
N ARG A 305 -2.96 2.30 -16.59
CA ARG A 305 -1.56 2.71 -16.65
C ARG A 305 -1.37 4.04 -17.36
N LYS A 306 -2.03 4.24 -18.51
CA LYS A 306 -1.98 5.51 -19.25
C LYS A 306 -2.40 6.69 -18.36
N VAL A 307 -3.54 6.58 -17.67
CA VAL A 307 -4.08 7.63 -16.81
C VAL A 307 -3.14 7.92 -15.63
N GLU A 308 -2.58 6.89 -14.98
CA GLU A 308 -1.59 7.06 -13.90
C GLU A 308 -0.41 7.93 -14.33
N LEU A 309 0.18 7.59 -15.48
CA LEU A 309 1.34 8.30 -16.02
C LEU A 309 0.99 9.74 -16.40
N LEU A 310 -0.18 9.96 -17.01
CA LEU A 310 -0.65 11.31 -17.36
C LEU A 310 -0.94 12.16 -16.12
N ILE A 311 -1.58 11.60 -15.08
CA ILE A 311 -1.79 12.31 -13.81
C ILE A 311 -0.43 12.71 -13.24
N HIS A 312 0.51 11.77 -13.18
CA HIS A 312 1.84 12.04 -12.64
C HIS A 312 2.62 13.09 -13.42
N GLN A 313 2.51 13.09 -14.75
CA GLN A 313 3.20 14.03 -15.64
C GLN A 313 2.56 15.43 -15.67
N MET A 314 1.23 15.51 -15.63
CA MET A 314 0.51 16.75 -15.94
C MET A 314 -0.08 17.44 -14.71
N MET A 315 -0.38 16.70 -13.64
CA MET A 315 -1.03 17.26 -12.46
C MET A 315 -0.03 17.75 -11.42
N LYS A 316 -0.30 18.93 -10.86
CA LYS A 316 0.56 19.52 -9.83
C LYS A 316 0.34 18.85 -8.47
N TYR A 317 1.42 18.38 -7.86
CA TYR A 317 1.47 17.90 -6.48
C TYR A 317 1.67 19.07 -5.51
N GLU A 318 0.79 19.21 -4.53
CA GLU A 318 0.92 20.20 -3.46
C GLU A 318 0.51 19.60 -2.12
N TYR A 319 1.02 20.17 -1.05
CA TYR A 319 0.58 19.87 0.32
C TYR A 319 -0.85 20.37 0.53
N LEU A 320 -1.59 19.66 1.37
CA LEU A 320 -2.90 20.09 1.81
C LEU A 320 -2.73 21.31 2.74
N ARG A 321 -3.51 22.36 2.52
CA ARG A 321 -3.41 23.59 3.31
C ARG A 321 -4.17 23.49 4.63
#